data_AF-A0A132HWA0-F1
#
_entry.id   AF-A0A132HWA0-F1
#
_cell.length_a   1.000
_cell.length_b   1.000
_cell.length_c   1.000
_cell.angle_alpha   90.00
_cell.angle_beta   90.00
_cell.angle_gamma   90.00
#
_symmetry.space_group_name_H-M   'P 1'
#
loop_
_entity.id
_entity.type
_entity.pdbx_description
1 polymer ?
#
loop_
_entity_poly.entity_id
_entity_poly.type
_entity_poly.pdbx_seq_one_letter_code
_entity_poly.pdbx_strand_id
1 'polypeptide(L)'
;MNLSEIAKLMLDGDYRNRFRAEYYHLKVRLNNLKAVLKLWDENKLDFTPDCPRSIYTIQLRAMEEYLAVLEARARIENVNIDD
;
A
#
# COMPACT_ATOMS: atom_id res chain seq x y z
N MET A 1 1.52 -11.44 1.87
CA MET A 1 0.13 -11.51 2.41
C MET A 1 -0.90 -11.12 1.35
N ASN A 2 -2.05 -11.80 1.34
CA ASN A 2 -3.24 -11.41 0.55
C ASN A 2 -4.22 -10.55 1.39
N LEU A 3 -5.21 -9.93 0.74
CA LEU A 3 -6.18 -9.03 1.41
C LEU A 3 -6.98 -9.69 2.53
N SER A 4 -7.31 -10.98 2.41
CA SER A 4 -8.06 -11.71 3.44
C SER A 4 -7.23 -11.93 4.71
N GLU A 5 -5.95 -12.26 4.55
CA GLU A 5 -5.01 -12.39 5.67
C GLU A 5 -4.79 -11.03 6.37
N ILE A 6 -4.63 -9.97 5.58
CA ILE A 6 -4.47 -8.61 6.08
C ILE A 6 -5.68 -8.19 6.92
N ALA A 7 -6.90 -8.46 6.44
CA ALA A 7 -8.13 -8.12 7.15
C ALA A 7 -8.23 -8.79 8.53
N LYS A 8 -7.74 -10.03 8.67
CA LYS A 8 -7.69 -10.73 9.96
C LYS A 8 -6.75 -10.04 10.94
N LEU A 9 -5.57 -9.61 10.48
CA LEU A 9 -4.61 -8.91 11.32
C LEU A 9 -5.12 -7.55 11.83
N MET A 10 -5.99 -6.86 11.08
CA MET A 10 -6.59 -5.59 11.49
C MET A 10 -7.46 -5.71 12.75
N LEU A 11 -8.03 -6.89 12.99
CA LEU A 11 -8.90 -7.18 14.13
C LEU A 11 -8.15 -7.81 15.32
N ASP A 12 -6.84 -8.00 15.19
CA ASP A 12 -6.03 -8.68 16.20
C ASP A 12 -5.81 -7.80 17.44
N GLY A 13 -5.72 -8.44 18.61
CA GLY A 13 -5.47 -7.77 19.88
C GLY A 13 -4.05 -7.21 20.03
N ASP A 14 -3.06 -7.84 19.41
CA ASP A 14 -1.68 -7.35 19.38
C ASP A 14 -1.55 -6.19 18.38
N TYR A 15 -1.08 -5.04 18.86
CA TYR A 15 -0.85 -3.88 18.02
C TYR A 15 0.15 -4.15 16.89
N ARG A 16 1.10 -5.08 17.09
CA ARG A 16 2.09 -5.46 16.07
C ARG A 16 1.42 -6.10 14.86
N ASN A 17 0.38 -6.89 15.08
CA ASN A 17 -0.40 -7.49 14.00
C ASN A 17 -1.20 -6.43 13.25
N ARG A 18 -1.84 -5.49 13.96
CA ARG A 18 -2.52 -4.36 13.32
C ARG A 18 -1.57 -3.49 12.52
N PHE A 19 -0.35 -3.27 13.02
CA PHE A 19 0.72 -2.57 12.31
C PHE A 19 1.13 -3.29 11.02
N ARG A 20 1.36 -4.61 11.09
CA ARG A 20 1.64 -5.42 9.90
C ARG A 20 0.50 -5.31 8.89
N ALA A 21 -0.74 -5.37 9.36
CA ALA A 21 -1.93 -5.21 8.52
C ALA A 21 -1.91 -3.88 7.75
N GLU A 22 -1.59 -2.78 8.44
CA GLU A 22 -1.47 -1.46 7.83
C GLU A 22 -0.36 -1.42 6.75
N TYR A 23 0.83 -1.91 7.08
CA TYR A 23 1.97 -1.98 6.15
C TYR A 23 1.64 -2.78 4.89
N TYR A 24 1.14 -4.01 5.04
CA TYR A 24 0.85 -4.86 3.88
C TYR A 24 -0.37 -4.35 3.09
N HIS A 25 -1.36 -3.76 3.74
CA HIS A 25 -2.49 -3.14 3.05
C HIS A 25 -2.02 -1.99 2.16
N LEU A 26 -1.19 -1.09 2.69
CA LEU A 26 -0.62 0.02 1.94
C LEU A 26 0.24 -0.48 0.78
N LYS A 27 1.10 -1.47 1.02
CA LYS A 27 1.98 -2.09 0.00
C LYS A 27 1.18 -2.70 -1.15
N VAL A 28 0.12 -3.45 -0.85
CA VAL A 28 -0.78 -4.02 -1.88
C VAL A 28 -1.45 -2.91 -2.68
N ARG A 29 -2.00 -1.88 -2.02
CA ARG A 29 -2.64 -0.76 -2.71
C ARG A 29 -1.64 0.01 -3.58
N LEU A 30 -0.42 0.21 -3.10
CA LEU A 30 0.66 0.88 -3.84
C LEU A 30 1.01 0.10 -5.12
N ASN A 31 1.18 -1.21 -5.00
CA ASN A 31 1.50 -2.07 -6.15
C ASN A 31 0.37 -2.08 -7.19
N ASN A 32 -0.88 -2.15 -6.73
CA ASN A 32 -2.04 -2.08 -7.62
C ASN A 32 -2.12 -0.73 -8.33
N LEU A 33 -1.87 0.37 -7.61
CA LEU A 33 -1.83 1.70 -8.22
C LEU A 33 -0.71 1.80 -9.26
N LYS A 34 0.50 1.31 -8.96
CA LYS A 34 1.61 1.26 -9.94
C LYS A 34 1.22 0.49 -11.20
N ALA A 35 0.53 -0.63 -11.07
CA ALA A 35 0.07 -1.43 -12.20
C ALA A 35 -0.97 -0.67 -13.05
N VAL A 36 -1.96 -0.04 -12.42
CA VAL A 36 -2.97 0.79 -13.10
C VAL A 36 -2.30 1.95 -13.84
N LEU A 37 -1.39 2.66 -13.18
CA LEU A 37 -0.69 3.79 -13.79
C LEU A 37 0.19 3.36 -14.96
N LYS A 38 0.86 2.21 -14.87
CA LYS A 38 1.62 1.65 -15.99
C LYS A 38 0.72 1.37 -17.20
N LEU A 39 -0.44 0.73 -17.00
CA LEU A 39 -1.40 0.48 -18.08
C LEU A 39 -1.94 1.79 -18.67
N TRP A 40 -2.20 2.79 -17.82
CA TRP A 40 -2.63 4.11 -18.27
C TRP A 40 -1.57 4.78 -19.14
N ASP A 41 -0.32 4.81 -18.69
CA ASP A 41 0.80 5.44 -19.39
C ASP A 41 1.13 4.72 -20.71
N GLU A 42 0.81 3.42 -20.81
CA GLU A 42 0.93 2.62 -22.03
C GLU A 42 -0.31 2.69 -22.96
N ASN A 43 -1.33 3.48 -22.63
CA ASN A 43 -2.64 3.53 -23.32
C ASN A 43 -3.34 2.15 -23.43
N LYS A 44 -3.17 1.30 -22.42
CA LYS A 44 -3.76 -0.06 -22.31
C LYS A 44 -4.79 -0.19 -21.20
N LEU A 45 -5.11 0.88 -20.49
CA LEU A 45 -6.12 0.86 -19.45
C LEU A 45 -7.50 0.65 -20.06
N ASP A 46 -8.27 -0.28 -19.50
CA ASP A 46 -9.59 -0.70 -19.97
C ASP A 46 -10.73 0.22 -19.52
N PHE A 47 -10.42 1.27 -18.75
CA PHE A 47 -11.34 2.31 -18.32
C PHE A 47 -10.69 3.69 -18.38
N THR A 48 -11.53 4.73 -18.33
CA THR A 48 -11.10 6.13 -18.23
C THR A 48 -11.26 6.62 -16.80
N PRO A 49 -10.18 7.02 -16.11
CA PRO A 49 -10.28 7.63 -14.80
C PRO A 49 -10.93 9.02 -14.88
N ASP A 50 -11.85 9.33 -13.96
CA ASP A 50 -12.48 10.66 -13.87
C ASP A 50 -11.49 11.73 -13.37
N CYS A 51 -10.51 11.31 -12.58
CA CYS A 51 -9.55 12.20 -11.94
C CYS A 51 -8.32 12.41 -12.84
N PRO A 52 -7.73 13.62 -12.88
CA PRO A 52 -6.52 13.85 -13.66
C PRO A 52 -5.36 12.94 -13.25
N ARG A 53 -4.54 12.53 -14.23
CA ARG A 53 -3.35 11.67 -14.03
C ARG A 53 -2.38 12.21 -12.97
N SER A 54 -2.30 13.54 -12.82
CA SER A 54 -1.46 14.21 -11.82
C SER A 54 -1.87 13.90 -10.37
N ILE A 55 -3.16 13.72 -10.09
CA ILE A 55 -3.64 13.38 -8.74
C ILE A 55 -3.15 11.99 -8.34
N TYR A 56 -3.18 11.03 -9.26
CA TYR A 56 -2.63 9.70 -9.00
C TYR A 56 -1.10 9.69 -8.82
N THR A 57 -0.38 10.62 -9.44
CA THR A 57 1.06 10.82 -9.18
C THR A 57 1.30 11.32 -7.75
N ILE A 58 0.48 12.26 -7.27
CA ILE A 58 0.55 12.73 -5.87
C ILE A 58 0.20 11.59 -4.91
N GLN A 59 -0.85 10.84 -5.21
CA GLN A 59 -1.25 9.66 -4.43
C GLN A 59 -0.12 8.63 -4.35
N LEU A 60 0.53 8.33 -5.48
CA LEU A 60 1.66 7.40 -5.53
C LEU A 60 2.79 7.82 -4.58
N ARG A 61 3.22 9.09 -4.66
CA ARG A 61 4.29 9.63 -3.81
C ARG A 61 3.93 9.57 -2.34
N ALA A 62 2.73 10.02 -1.97
CA ALA A 62 2.28 10.00 -0.57
C ALA A 62 2.24 8.57 0.00
N MET A 63 1.85 7.58 -0.82
CA MET A 63 1.85 6.18 -0.41
C MET A 63 3.27 5.61 -0.27
N GLU A 64 4.20 5.98 -1.15
CA GLU A 64 5.62 5.58 -1.05
C GLU A 64 6.29 6.17 0.19
N GLU A 65 6.07 7.46 0.45
CA GLU A 65 6.56 8.15 1.64
C GLU A 65 5.99 7.52 2.90
N TYR A 66 4.69 7.22 2.93
CA TYR A 66 4.08 6.59 4.09
C TYR A 66 4.57 5.15 4.31
N LEU A 67 4.80 4.39 3.23
CA LEU A 67 5.38 3.05 3.34
C LEU A 67 6.79 3.10 3.93
N ALA A 68 7.62 4.06 3.53
CA ALA A 68 8.95 4.26 4.09
C ALA A 68 8.91 4.62 5.59
N VAL A 69 7.91 5.41 6.02
CA VAL A 69 7.65 5.68 7.45
C VAL A 69 7.33 4.39 8.20
N LEU A 70 6.47 3.53 7.64
CA LEU A 70 6.15 2.24 8.25
C LEU A 70 7.36 1.31 8.32
N GLU A 71 8.21 1.26 7.30
CA GLU A 71 9.47 0.50 7.34
C GLU A 71 10.43 1.00 8.42
N ALA A 72 10.54 2.32 8.61
CA ALA A 72 11.35 2.90 9.67
C ALA A 72 10.76 2.58 11.06
N ARG A 73 9.45 2.73 11.22
CA ARG A 73 8.74 2.40 12.47
C ARG A 73 8.86 0.92 12.81
N ALA A 74 8.75 0.01 11.84
CA ALA A 74 8.91 -1.41 12.07
C ALA A 74 10.28 -1.74 12.71
N ARG A 75 11.35 -1.11 12.22
CA ARG A 75 12.70 -1.24 12.80
C ARG A 75 12.79 -0.68 14.22
N ILE A 76 12.20 0.49 14.49
CA ILE A 76 12.25 1.15 15.80
C ILE A 76 11.40 0.39 16.83
N GLU A 77 10.21 -0.05 16.44
CA GLU A 77 9.23 -0.73 17.29
C GLU A 77 9.46 -2.25 17.38
N ASN A 78 10.51 -2.77 16.72
CA ASN A 78 10.84 -4.21 16.63
C ASN A 78 9.65 -5.06 16.14
N VAL A 79 8.94 -4.58 15.12
CA VAL A 79 7.85 -5.30 14.46
C VAL A 79 8.39 -6.00 13.22
N ASN A 80 8.24 -7.32 13.13
CA ASN A 80 8.63 -8.07 11.94
C ASN A 80 7.65 -7.82 10.79
N ILE A 81 8.16 -7.29 9.68
CA ILE A 81 7.45 -7.03 8.42
C ILE A 81 8.09 -7.76 7.23
N ASP A 82 9.03 -8.64 7.51
CA ASP A 82 9.65 -9.54 6.54
C ASP A 82 8.83 -10.84 6.53
N ASP A 83 8.01 -11.01 5.49
CA ASP A 83 7.31 -12.26 5.15
C ASP A 83 7.81 -12.75 3.78
#